data_AF-A0A5J4W3T8-F1
#
_entry.id   AF-A0A5J4W3T8-F1
#
_cell.length_a   1.000
_cell.length_b   1.000
_cell.length_c   1.000
_cell.angle_alpha   90.00
_cell.angle_beta   90.00
_cell.angle_gamma   90.00
#
_symmetry.space_group_name_H-M   'P 1'
#
loop_
_entity.id
_entity.type
_entity.pdbx_description
1 polymer ?
#
loop_
_entity_poly.entity_id
_entity_poly.type
_entity_poly.pdbx_seq_one_letter_code
_entity_poly.pdbx_strand_id
1 'polypeptide(L)'
;MTNKGFIDVTATITTVQGESYSGAGLGVIVVSQSQDEYIVDTCTFTDCVNTGNGGAIDIRLTNGGKASVINSQFTGCQANAYGGAIYADIQSGGILTINGQCKFTQCTAQNNGGGIYIQINGAGSKLIIGDGAIFDTCSSQSSGGGLEAQVQTGAQLVFEGDCKFINCSVNSGSGGGISAYCNNEGSSIRFLGELKFDNCSSTQSGGGASIGSDDKASIELNKVTCVDCKGRQGAGLNVLANAYFSMSGKASFTRCECTGYGGGIYFSIQGNAEIQLTGEMEFIDCIGNYGGGLSIYSSQIISVISSSIIFQNCTGTSGGGMYMFLSNIETEIQINGELSFDNCSGTNSGGGLYLEISRSQLSFENKCEFLKCKSGNGGAMYLSINFELQSSFEINDILIQDCKALINTDYQYSQSGFGGGIFIAGTGVYDVSSKMLDFSKMKIYGNTADKAGQSLYVTMPNVIEWCRTGTSGEYVKGNYSDITSDESELEGIPVGYINFYFLTQVDIIKDQRPLEF
;
A
#
# COMPACT_ATOMS: atom_id res chain seq x y z
N MET A 1 25.72 -32.27 -18.35
CA MET A 1 26.62 -31.31 -17.70
C MET A 1 26.61 -31.63 -16.22
N THR A 2 27.76 -32.02 -15.68
CA THR A 2 27.92 -32.55 -14.32
C THR A 2 27.79 -31.41 -13.31
N ASN A 3 26.71 -31.43 -12.54
CA ASN A 3 26.56 -30.67 -11.30
C ASN A 3 27.79 -30.96 -10.42
N LYS A 4 28.58 -29.96 -10.03
CA LYS A 4 29.65 -30.19 -9.03
C LYS A 4 28.94 -30.59 -7.74
N GLY A 5 29.27 -31.80 -7.27
CA GLY A 5 28.58 -32.48 -6.19
C GLY A 5 28.67 -31.72 -4.87
N PHE A 6 27.64 -31.98 -4.04
CA PHE A 6 27.52 -31.65 -2.62
C PHE A 6 28.81 -31.21 -1.93
N ILE A 7 28.83 -29.97 -1.42
CA ILE A 7 29.93 -29.42 -0.63
C ILE A 7 29.53 -29.48 0.83
N ASP A 8 30.07 -30.46 1.56
CA ASP A 8 29.99 -30.50 3.02
C ASP A 8 31.16 -29.71 3.60
N VAL A 9 30.85 -28.66 4.36
CA VAL A 9 31.87 -27.78 4.94
C VAL A 9 32.30 -28.37 6.27
N THR A 10 33.48 -29.00 6.30
CA THR A 10 34.07 -29.62 7.50
C THR A 10 35.24 -28.82 8.08
N ALA A 11 35.50 -27.63 7.55
CA ALA A 11 36.56 -26.73 7.97
C ALA A 11 35.96 -25.42 8.50
N THR A 12 36.62 -24.83 9.51
CA THR A 12 36.15 -23.61 10.19
C THR A 12 35.83 -22.47 9.23
N ILE A 13 36.61 -22.30 8.16
CA ILE A 13 36.29 -21.37 7.06
C ILE A 13 36.70 -22.00 5.74
N THR A 14 35.80 -22.02 4.77
CA THR A 14 36.08 -22.40 3.37
C THR A 14 35.75 -21.22 2.46
N THR A 15 36.67 -20.88 1.56
CA THR A 15 36.49 -19.73 0.65
C THR A 15 36.70 -20.14 -0.81
N VAL A 16 35.79 -19.71 -1.67
CA VAL A 16 35.94 -19.68 -3.12
C VAL A 16 35.97 -18.23 -3.55
N GLN A 17 37.03 -17.84 -4.26
CA GLN A 17 37.27 -16.44 -4.61
C GLN A 17 37.69 -16.27 -6.06
N GLY A 18 37.09 -15.30 -6.77
CA GLY A 18 37.51 -14.93 -8.13
C GLY A 18 37.17 -15.94 -9.22
N GLU A 19 36.37 -16.97 -8.90
CA GLU A 19 36.05 -18.05 -9.83
C GLU A 19 34.90 -17.68 -10.77
N SER A 20 34.87 -18.32 -11.94
CA SER A 20 33.83 -18.14 -12.95
C SER A 20 33.14 -19.45 -13.28
N TYR A 21 31.81 -19.42 -13.24
CA TYR A 21 30.93 -20.56 -13.50
C TYR A 21 30.04 -20.26 -14.69
N SER A 22 29.96 -21.20 -15.64
CA SER A 22 29.08 -21.08 -16.80
C SER A 22 28.35 -22.38 -17.11
N GLY A 23 27.04 -22.29 -17.35
CA GLY A 23 26.16 -23.44 -17.60
C GLY A 23 25.82 -24.23 -16.34
N ALA A 24 26.82 -24.66 -15.57
CA ALA A 24 26.65 -25.30 -14.28
C ALA A 24 27.13 -24.37 -13.15
N GLY A 25 26.30 -24.22 -12.12
CA GLY A 25 26.62 -23.44 -10.93
C GLY A 25 27.64 -24.10 -10.00
N LEU A 26 27.82 -23.49 -8.83
CA LEU A 26 28.67 -24.00 -7.75
C LEU A 26 28.11 -25.28 -7.13
N GLY A 27 26.78 -25.43 -7.13
CA GLY A 27 26.08 -26.59 -6.58
C GLY A 27 25.52 -26.30 -5.18
N VAL A 28 25.47 -27.35 -4.36
CA VAL A 28 24.87 -27.30 -3.01
C VAL A 28 25.95 -27.05 -1.96
N ILE A 29 25.80 -25.98 -1.18
CA ILE A 29 26.61 -25.64 0.00
C ILE A 29 25.81 -26.03 1.25
N VAL A 30 26.36 -26.92 2.07
CA VAL A 30 25.76 -27.29 3.37
C VAL A 30 26.71 -26.90 4.49
N VAL A 31 26.23 -26.08 5.42
CA VAL A 31 26.98 -25.69 6.63
C VAL A 31 26.12 -25.99 7.85
N SER A 32 26.59 -26.90 8.70
CA SER A 32 25.79 -27.50 9.78
C SER A 32 26.40 -27.37 11.17
N GLN A 33 27.48 -26.59 11.33
CA GLN A 33 28.14 -26.32 12.61
C GLN A 33 28.32 -24.81 12.82
N SER A 34 28.15 -24.36 14.06
CA SER A 34 28.18 -22.93 14.42
C SER A 34 29.52 -22.22 14.24
N GLN A 35 30.61 -22.98 14.14
CA GLN A 35 31.96 -22.46 13.94
C GLN A 35 32.34 -22.38 12.46
N ASP A 36 31.55 -22.98 11.58
CA ASP A 36 31.89 -23.14 10.17
C ASP A 36 31.25 -22.03 9.31
N GLU A 37 32.02 -21.55 8.34
CA GLU A 37 31.58 -20.55 7.37
C GLU A 37 32.02 -20.92 5.94
N TYR A 38 31.12 -20.74 4.97
CA TYR A 38 31.44 -20.82 3.55
C TYR A 38 31.34 -19.46 2.86
N ILE A 39 32.43 -19.01 2.24
CA ILE A 39 32.52 -17.68 1.61
C ILE A 39 32.66 -17.83 0.10
N VAL A 40 31.75 -17.21 -0.64
CA VAL A 40 31.81 -17.01 -2.10
C VAL A 40 32.11 -15.53 -2.33
N ASP A 41 33.34 -15.20 -2.74
CA ASP A 41 33.78 -13.81 -2.90
C ASP A 41 34.21 -13.51 -4.34
N THR A 42 33.73 -12.40 -4.90
CA THR A 42 34.18 -11.89 -6.21
C THR A 42 34.03 -12.94 -7.33
N CYS A 43 33.02 -13.81 -7.22
CA CYS A 43 32.77 -14.86 -8.20
C CYS A 43 31.77 -14.40 -9.27
N THR A 44 31.84 -14.99 -10.46
CA THR A 44 30.90 -14.72 -11.56
C THR A 44 30.16 -15.99 -11.96
N PHE A 45 28.84 -15.89 -12.09
CA PHE A 45 27.94 -16.97 -12.49
C PHE A 45 27.18 -16.52 -13.74
N THR A 46 27.38 -17.21 -14.86
CA THR A 46 26.78 -16.84 -16.16
C THR A 46 26.00 -18.01 -16.75
N ASP A 47 24.72 -17.81 -17.03
CA ASP A 47 23.84 -18.81 -17.64
C ASP A 47 23.85 -20.16 -16.89
N CYS A 48 24.01 -20.13 -15.57
CA CYS A 48 23.96 -21.31 -14.72
C CYS A 48 22.52 -21.83 -14.65
N VAL A 49 22.30 -23.10 -14.99
CA VAL A 49 20.96 -23.70 -15.05
C VAL A 49 20.88 -24.90 -14.11
N ASN A 50 19.81 -24.94 -13.30
CA ASN A 50 19.50 -26.08 -12.44
C ASN A 50 18.03 -26.52 -12.63
N THR A 51 17.80 -27.82 -12.79
CA THR A 51 16.44 -28.39 -12.89
C THR A 51 15.71 -28.42 -11.53
N GLY A 52 16.42 -28.16 -10.44
CA GLY A 52 15.86 -27.99 -9.10
C GLY A 52 15.92 -26.53 -8.65
N ASN A 53 16.49 -26.33 -7.47
CA ASN A 53 16.62 -25.04 -6.81
C ASN A 53 17.99 -24.43 -7.06
N GLY A 54 18.08 -23.10 -7.11
CA GLY A 54 19.35 -22.38 -7.20
C GLY A 54 20.05 -22.65 -8.53
N GLY A 55 19.81 -21.81 -9.54
CA GLY A 55 20.47 -21.97 -10.83
C GLY A 55 22.00 -21.93 -10.72
N ALA A 56 22.51 -21.07 -9.83
CA ALA A 56 23.93 -20.97 -9.50
C ALA A 56 24.31 -21.65 -8.18
N ILE A 57 23.55 -21.41 -7.10
CA ILE A 57 23.91 -21.86 -5.74
C ILE A 57 22.66 -22.31 -4.97
N ASP A 58 22.72 -23.47 -4.32
CA ASP A 58 21.75 -23.94 -3.31
C ASP A 58 22.45 -23.93 -1.94
N ILE A 59 22.02 -23.08 -1.02
CA ILE A 59 22.63 -22.87 0.29
C ILE A 59 21.73 -23.44 1.39
N ARG A 60 22.29 -24.29 2.26
CA ARG A 60 21.56 -24.89 3.39
C ARG A 60 22.33 -24.70 4.68
N LEU A 61 21.76 -23.94 5.60
CA LEU A 61 22.41 -23.54 6.86
C LEU A 61 21.62 -24.07 8.04
N THR A 62 22.31 -24.76 8.96
CA THR A 62 21.71 -25.32 10.18
C THR A 62 22.67 -25.19 11.37
N ASN A 63 22.14 -25.26 12.59
CA ASN A 63 22.88 -25.28 13.86
C ASN A 63 23.94 -24.15 13.98
N GLY A 64 23.59 -22.94 13.56
CA GLY A 64 24.49 -21.79 13.60
C GLY A 64 25.47 -21.66 12.43
N GLY A 65 25.44 -22.58 11.45
CA GLY A 65 26.31 -22.54 10.28
C GLY A 65 26.13 -21.27 9.44
N LYS A 66 27.22 -20.83 8.82
CA LYS A 66 27.28 -19.53 8.14
C LYS A 66 27.65 -19.65 6.67
N ALA A 67 27.10 -18.77 5.85
CA ALA A 67 27.60 -18.55 4.51
C ALA A 67 27.59 -17.06 4.15
N SER A 68 28.52 -16.66 3.30
CA SER A 68 28.68 -15.29 2.83
C SER A 68 28.84 -15.27 1.32
N VAL A 69 28.02 -14.50 0.61
CA VAL A 69 28.15 -14.22 -0.84
C VAL A 69 28.51 -12.74 -0.99
N ILE A 70 29.69 -12.46 -1.51
CA ILE A 70 30.30 -11.13 -1.46
C ILE A 70 30.77 -10.74 -2.86
N ASN A 71 30.50 -9.50 -3.28
CA ASN A 71 30.99 -8.90 -4.54
C ASN A 71 30.78 -9.79 -5.80
N SER A 72 29.77 -10.65 -5.79
CA SER A 72 29.59 -11.68 -6.81
C SER A 72 28.48 -11.30 -7.78
N GLN A 73 28.64 -11.73 -9.03
CA GLN A 73 27.70 -11.38 -10.11
C GLN A 73 27.01 -12.63 -10.65
N PHE A 74 25.69 -12.53 -10.84
CA PHE A 74 24.84 -13.58 -11.36
C PHE A 74 24.11 -13.03 -12.59
N THR A 75 24.39 -13.61 -13.76
CA THR A 75 23.80 -13.17 -15.03
C THR A 75 23.16 -14.35 -15.73
N GLY A 76 21.89 -14.23 -16.12
CA GLY A 76 21.20 -15.25 -16.91
C GLY A 76 20.97 -16.58 -16.19
N CYS A 77 21.16 -16.65 -14.87
CA CYS A 77 20.97 -17.88 -14.10
C CYS A 77 19.49 -18.31 -14.03
N GLN A 78 19.23 -19.61 -14.14
CA GLN A 78 17.86 -20.15 -14.24
C GLN A 78 17.65 -21.36 -13.33
N ALA A 79 16.49 -21.39 -12.67
CA ALA A 79 16.03 -22.53 -11.88
C ALA A 79 14.63 -22.99 -12.32
N ASN A 80 14.42 -24.30 -12.45
CA ASN A 80 13.09 -24.86 -12.75
C ASN A 80 12.17 -24.93 -11.54
N ALA A 81 12.65 -24.61 -10.33
CA ALA A 81 11.83 -24.49 -9.15
C ALA A 81 11.99 -23.09 -8.52
N TYR A 82 12.94 -22.93 -7.61
CA TYR A 82 13.07 -21.73 -6.78
C TYR A 82 14.46 -21.11 -6.89
N GLY A 83 14.54 -19.77 -6.88
CA GLY A 83 15.80 -19.06 -6.80
C GLY A 83 16.61 -19.16 -8.08
N GLY A 84 16.34 -18.30 -9.07
CA GLY A 84 16.99 -18.40 -10.38
C GLY A 84 18.51 -18.32 -10.31
N ALA A 85 19.05 -17.51 -9.40
CA ALA A 85 20.47 -17.55 -9.04
C ALA A 85 20.70 -18.35 -7.76
N ILE A 86 20.09 -17.92 -6.65
CA ILE A 86 20.35 -18.49 -5.32
C ILE A 86 19.06 -19.02 -4.73
N TYR A 87 19.10 -20.27 -4.28
CA TYR A 87 18.16 -20.80 -3.32
C TYR A 87 18.84 -20.88 -1.95
N ALA A 88 18.13 -20.51 -0.89
CA ALA A 88 18.63 -20.65 0.46
C ALA A 88 17.56 -21.17 1.43
N ASP A 89 17.97 -22.12 2.28
CA ASP A 89 17.19 -22.66 3.40
C ASP A 89 18.01 -22.49 4.69
N ILE A 90 17.53 -21.63 5.58
CA ILE A 90 18.27 -21.20 6.78
C ILE A 90 17.45 -21.58 8.01
N GLN A 91 18.01 -22.47 8.83
CA GLN A 91 17.33 -23.03 9.98
C GLN A 91 18.23 -23.05 11.22
N SER A 92 17.63 -23.21 12.40
CA SER A 92 18.33 -23.50 13.66
C SER A 92 19.53 -22.57 13.94
N GLY A 93 19.36 -21.27 13.75
CA GLY A 93 20.39 -20.26 14.03
C GLY A 93 21.37 -20.00 12.87
N GLY A 94 21.17 -20.60 11.70
CA GLY A 94 22.02 -20.38 10.53
C GLY A 94 22.00 -18.92 10.06
N ILE A 95 23.09 -18.46 9.43
CA ILE A 95 23.22 -17.06 8.99
C ILE A 95 23.78 -16.99 7.57
N LEU A 96 22.99 -16.45 6.64
CA LEU A 96 23.46 -16.08 5.31
C LEU A 96 23.68 -14.57 5.24
N THR A 97 24.83 -14.16 4.73
CA THR A 97 25.13 -12.76 4.41
C THR A 97 25.33 -12.61 2.91
N ILE A 98 24.60 -11.69 2.28
CA ILE A 98 24.82 -11.29 0.88
C ILE A 98 25.25 -9.82 0.91
N ASN A 99 26.52 -9.54 0.61
CA ASN A 99 27.09 -8.22 0.85
C ASN A 99 28.00 -7.77 -0.31
N GLY A 100 28.46 -6.53 -0.23
CA GLY A 100 29.18 -5.87 -1.30
C GLY A 100 28.27 -5.62 -2.51
N GLN A 101 28.88 -5.33 -3.65
CA GLN A 101 28.17 -4.99 -4.89
C GLN A 101 27.65 -6.24 -5.62
N CYS A 102 26.95 -7.11 -4.89
CA CYS A 102 26.31 -8.29 -5.48
C CYS A 102 25.23 -7.85 -6.48
N LYS A 103 25.26 -8.43 -7.68
CA LYS A 103 24.34 -8.09 -8.76
C LYS A 103 23.69 -9.34 -9.33
N PHE A 104 22.36 -9.31 -9.44
CA PHE A 104 21.53 -10.33 -10.06
C PHE A 104 20.92 -9.73 -11.31
N THR A 105 21.21 -10.28 -12.47
CA THR A 105 20.80 -9.73 -13.76
C THR A 105 20.19 -10.81 -14.63
N GLN A 106 18.96 -10.58 -15.11
CA GLN A 106 18.26 -11.52 -15.99
C GLN A 106 18.16 -12.93 -15.38
N CYS A 107 18.10 -13.04 -14.06
CA CYS A 107 17.91 -14.32 -13.38
C CYS A 107 16.43 -14.69 -13.39
N THR A 108 16.13 -15.97 -13.63
CA THR A 108 14.74 -16.43 -13.77
C THR A 108 14.44 -17.71 -12.99
N ALA A 109 13.24 -17.78 -12.41
CA ALA A 109 12.75 -18.99 -11.75
C ALA A 109 11.37 -19.39 -12.29
N GLN A 110 11.13 -20.69 -12.51
CA GLN A 110 9.82 -21.18 -12.96
C GLN A 110 8.73 -21.11 -11.88
N ASN A 111 9.09 -21.03 -10.59
CA ASN A 111 8.12 -20.79 -9.52
C ASN A 111 8.33 -19.41 -8.89
N ASN A 112 9.26 -19.31 -7.92
CA ASN A 112 9.41 -18.11 -7.09
C ASN A 112 10.88 -17.67 -7.00
N GLY A 113 11.09 -16.37 -6.80
CA GLY A 113 12.41 -15.78 -6.56
C GLY A 113 13.29 -15.81 -7.81
N GLY A 114 13.04 -14.92 -8.77
CA GLY A 114 13.78 -14.92 -10.03
C GLY A 114 15.29 -14.73 -9.83
N GLY A 115 15.69 -13.83 -8.92
CA GLY A 115 17.07 -13.77 -8.43
C GLY A 115 17.29 -14.75 -7.27
N ILE A 116 16.59 -14.51 -6.16
CA ILE A 116 16.79 -15.25 -4.90
C ILE A 116 15.46 -15.79 -4.39
N TYR A 117 15.48 -17.04 -3.94
CA TYR A 117 14.45 -17.59 -3.07
C TYR A 117 15.06 -17.91 -1.71
N ILE A 118 14.42 -17.44 -0.64
CA ILE A 118 14.87 -17.68 0.72
C ILE A 118 13.74 -18.20 1.63
N GLN A 119 14.04 -19.26 2.38
CA GLN A 119 13.26 -19.71 3.53
C GLN A 119 14.10 -19.59 4.80
N ILE A 120 13.58 -18.87 5.80
CA ILE A 120 14.25 -18.65 7.09
C ILE A 120 13.31 -19.10 8.20
N ASN A 121 13.73 -20.10 8.98
CA ASN A 121 12.92 -20.66 10.05
C ASN A 121 13.73 -20.79 11.35
N GLY A 122 13.11 -20.38 12.46
CA GLY A 122 13.62 -20.62 13.80
C GLY A 122 14.41 -19.44 14.38
N ALA A 123 14.36 -19.31 15.70
CA ALA A 123 15.01 -18.25 16.43
C ALA A 123 16.52 -18.20 16.17
N GLY A 124 17.04 -17.00 15.90
CA GLY A 124 18.44 -16.76 15.58
C GLY A 124 18.82 -16.99 14.12
N SER A 125 17.96 -17.63 13.32
CA SER A 125 18.19 -17.80 11.87
C SER A 125 18.03 -16.46 11.14
N LYS A 126 18.95 -16.14 10.23
CA LYS A 126 18.98 -14.81 9.60
C LYS A 126 19.49 -14.80 8.16
N LEU A 127 18.88 -13.97 7.33
CA LEU A 127 19.47 -13.44 6.10
C LEU A 127 19.77 -11.96 6.29
N ILE A 128 21.01 -11.57 5.98
CA ILE A 128 21.47 -10.18 5.92
C ILE A 128 21.80 -9.84 4.48
N ILE A 129 21.15 -8.82 3.93
CA ILE A 129 21.53 -8.21 2.66
C ILE A 129 22.18 -6.87 2.97
N GLY A 130 23.45 -6.73 2.63
CA GLY A 130 24.24 -5.52 2.84
C GLY A 130 23.89 -4.41 1.85
N ASP A 131 24.73 -3.38 1.84
CA ASP A 131 24.54 -2.19 0.99
C ASP A 131 24.89 -2.45 -0.49
N GLY A 132 24.04 -1.94 -1.38
CA GLY A 132 24.32 -1.89 -2.82
C GLY A 132 23.93 -3.14 -3.61
N ALA A 133 23.09 -4.03 -3.07
CA ALA A 133 22.55 -5.15 -3.82
C ALA A 133 21.61 -4.66 -4.94
N ILE A 134 21.80 -5.20 -6.16
CA ILE A 134 21.00 -4.82 -7.34
C ILE A 134 20.38 -6.06 -7.98
N PHE A 135 19.08 -5.99 -8.19
CA PHE A 135 18.30 -6.94 -8.98
C PHE A 135 17.80 -6.22 -10.22
N ASP A 136 18.21 -6.71 -11.39
CA ASP A 136 17.95 -6.07 -12.68
C ASP A 136 17.36 -7.09 -13.66
N THR A 137 16.13 -6.84 -14.10
CA THR A 137 15.43 -7.68 -15.08
C THR A 137 15.27 -9.14 -14.62
N CYS A 138 15.17 -9.35 -13.30
CA CYS A 138 14.90 -10.68 -12.74
C CYS A 138 13.41 -11.00 -12.80
N SER A 139 13.05 -12.26 -13.05
CA SER A 139 11.64 -12.64 -13.16
C SER A 139 11.29 -14.02 -12.62
N SER A 140 10.04 -14.17 -12.18
CA SER A 140 9.48 -15.46 -11.78
C SER A 140 8.05 -15.65 -12.28
N GLN A 141 7.51 -16.86 -12.19
CA GLN A 141 6.13 -17.10 -12.60
C GLN A 141 5.13 -16.69 -11.51
N SER A 142 5.42 -16.96 -10.23
CA SER A 142 4.43 -16.93 -9.16
C SER A 142 4.68 -15.83 -8.13
N SER A 143 5.88 -15.72 -7.56
CA SER A 143 6.16 -14.68 -6.56
C SER A 143 7.61 -14.19 -6.59
N GLY A 144 7.81 -12.90 -6.36
CA GLY A 144 9.14 -12.31 -6.17
C GLY A 144 10.00 -12.38 -7.43
N GLY A 145 9.87 -11.41 -8.33
CA GLY A 145 10.66 -11.40 -9.57
C GLY A 145 12.16 -11.24 -9.28
N GLY A 146 12.54 -10.37 -8.33
CA GLY A 146 13.89 -10.29 -7.79
C GLY A 146 14.12 -11.24 -6.63
N LEU A 147 13.27 -11.16 -5.60
CA LEU A 147 13.45 -11.89 -4.35
C LEU A 147 12.10 -12.39 -3.79
N GLU A 148 12.06 -13.66 -3.42
CA GLU A 148 10.98 -14.27 -2.64
C GLU A 148 11.50 -14.65 -1.25
N ALA A 149 10.82 -14.25 -0.18
CA ALA A 149 11.21 -14.56 1.20
C ALA A 149 10.07 -15.08 2.09
N GLN A 150 10.37 -16.14 2.84
CA GLN A 150 9.51 -16.65 3.91
C GLN A 150 10.25 -16.63 5.24
N VAL A 151 9.74 -15.88 6.22
CA VAL A 151 10.40 -15.64 7.52
C VAL A 151 9.47 -16.09 8.65
N GLN A 152 9.89 -17.10 9.42
CA GLN A 152 9.01 -17.79 10.37
C GLN A 152 9.70 -18.12 11.69
N THR A 153 8.90 -18.24 12.75
CA THR A 153 9.32 -18.82 14.04
C THR A 153 10.52 -18.10 14.69
N GLY A 154 10.51 -16.77 14.74
CA GLY A 154 11.57 -15.96 15.36
C GLY A 154 12.77 -15.64 14.44
N ALA A 155 12.65 -15.96 13.15
CA ALA A 155 13.67 -15.68 12.14
C ALA A 155 13.71 -14.21 11.71
N GLN A 156 14.81 -13.80 11.06
CA GLN A 156 15.01 -12.41 10.66
C GLN A 156 15.49 -12.27 9.21
N LEU A 157 14.88 -11.34 8.47
CA LEU A 157 15.41 -10.82 7.21
C LEU A 157 15.77 -9.35 7.40
N VAL A 158 17.01 -8.98 7.15
CA VAL A 158 17.51 -7.62 7.34
C VAL A 158 18.20 -7.13 6.08
N PHE A 159 17.76 -5.98 5.57
CA PHE A 159 18.50 -5.19 4.58
C PHE A 159 19.20 -4.05 5.32
N GLU A 160 20.53 -4.10 5.41
CA GLU A 160 21.31 -3.12 6.16
C GLU A 160 21.56 -1.82 5.40
N GLY A 161 21.56 -1.87 4.07
CA GLY A 161 21.80 -0.72 3.19
C GLY A 161 20.80 -0.62 2.05
N ASP A 162 21.13 0.23 1.08
CA ASP A 162 20.25 0.54 -0.04
C ASP A 162 20.17 -0.65 -1.00
N CYS A 163 18.97 -0.95 -1.48
CA CYS A 163 18.72 -2.07 -2.39
C CYS A 163 17.82 -1.64 -3.56
N LYS A 164 18.14 -2.12 -4.76
CA LYS A 164 17.46 -1.71 -5.99
C LYS A 164 16.89 -2.90 -6.74
N PHE A 165 15.62 -2.79 -7.09
CA PHE A 165 14.91 -3.70 -7.99
C PHE A 165 14.51 -2.91 -9.23
N ILE A 166 15.01 -3.32 -10.39
CA ILE A 166 14.88 -2.60 -11.65
C ILE A 166 14.34 -3.56 -12.69
N ASN A 167 13.24 -3.21 -13.37
CA ASN A 167 12.62 -4.06 -14.41
C ASN A 167 12.28 -5.49 -13.95
N CYS A 168 12.15 -5.72 -12.64
CA CYS A 168 11.81 -7.05 -12.13
C CYS A 168 10.32 -7.34 -12.31
N SER A 169 9.98 -8.57 -12.66
CA SER A 169 8.59 -8.90 -12.99
C SER A 169 8.12 -10.28 -12.53
N VAL A 170 6.81 -10.39 -12.29
CA VAL A 170 6.12 -11.67 -12.04
C VAL A 170 4.97 -11.87 -13.02
N ASN A 171 4.92 -13.03 -13.67
CA ASN A 171 3.98 -13.27 -14.77
C ASN A 171 2.56 -13.66 -14.32
N SER A 172 2.39 -14.37 -13.21
CA SER A 172 1.11 -14.93 -12.79
C SER A 172 0.79 -14.77 -11.29
N GLY A 173 1.53 -13.93 -10.58
CA GLY A 173 1.31 -13.66 -9.16
C GLY A 173 1.84 -12.30 -8.71
N SER A 174 2.53 -12.25 -7.57
CA SER A 174 2.71 -11.02 -6.79
C SER A 174 4.18 -10.67 -6.50
N GLY A 175 4.46 -9.39 -6.28
CA GLY A 175 5.79 -8.91 -5.91
C GLY A 175 6.76 -8.88 -7.10
N GLY A 176 6.60 -7.92 -8.01
CA GLY A 176 7.47 -7.80 -9.19
C GLY A 176 8.95 -7.69 -8.82
N GLY A 177 9.30 -6.85 -7.85
CA GLY A 177 10.62 -6.84 -7.21
C GLY A 177 10.73 -7.85 -6.07
N ILE A 178 9.95 -7.66 -5.02
CA ILE A 178 9.99 -8.49 -3.80
C ILE A 178 8.62 -9.09 -3.50
N SER A 179 8.57 -10.36 -3.14
CA SER A 179 7.47 -10.90 -2.35
C SER A 179 8.03 -11.47 -1.04
N ALA A 180 7.44 -11.06 0.09
CA ALA A 180 7.93 -11.45 1.41
C ALA A 180 6.80 -11.66 2.42
N TYR A 181 6.85 -12.79 3.14
CA TYR A 181 5.87 -13.11 4.17
C TYR A 181 6.55 -13.39 5.51
N CYS A 182 6.06 -12.75 6.57
CA CYS A 182 6.58 -12.85 7.92
C CYS A 182 5.49 -13.38 8.87
N ASN A 183 5.80 -14.44 9.62
CA ASN A 183 4.82 -15.11 10.49
C ASN A 183 5.45 -15.53 11.82
N ASN A 184 4.63 -15.58 12.86
CA ASN A 184 4.92 -15.96 14.24
C ASN A 184 5.68 -14.91 15.05
N GLU A 185 5.40 -14.94 16.35
CA GLU A 185 5.97 -14.05 17.35
C GLU A 185 7.50 -14.04 17.28
N GLY A 186 8.06 -12.82 17.25
CA GLY A 186 9.50 -12.59 17.19
C GLY A 186 10.13 -12.65 15.78
N SER A 187 9.39 -13.11 14.76
CA SER A 187 9.85 -13.01 13.37
C SER A 187 9.83 -11.56 12.90
N SER A 188 10.83 -11.15 12.12
CA SER A 188 10.89 -9.78 11.60
C SER A 188 11.49 -9.66 10.20
N ILE A 189 10.98 -8.70 9.44
CA ILE A 189 11.59 -8.20 8.21
C ILE A 189 11.88 -6.73 8.39
N ARG A 190 13.14 -6.32 8.19
CA ARG A 190 13.60 -4.95 8.46
C ARG A 190 14.42 -4.44 7.29
N PHE A 191 14.04 -3.28 6.78
CA PHE A 191 14.78 -2.58 5.74
C PHE A 191 15.30 -1.27 6.34
N LEU A 192 16.62 -1.20 6.52
CA LEU A 192 17.28 -0.10 7.22
C LEU A 192 17.78 0.98 6.23
N GLY A 193 18.15 0.59 5.01
CA GLY A 193 18.46 1.51 3.91
C GLY A 193 17.26 1.82 3.02
N GLU A 194 17.49 2.55 1.93
CA GLU A 194 16.46 2.83 0.92
C GLU A 194 16.12 1.58 0.11
N LEU A 195 14.81 1.32 -0.04
CA LEU A 195 14.29 0.37 -1.00
C LEU A 195 13.78 1.07 -2.24
N LYS A 196 14.46 0.85 -3.38
CA LYS A 196 14.02 1.39 -4.66
C LYS A 196 13.47 0.31 -5.58
N PHE A 197 12.26 0.53 -6.09
CA PHE A 197 11.62 -0.21 -7.16
C PHE A 197 11.45 0.70 -8.38
N ASP A 198 11.97 0.28 -9.53
CA ASP A 198 11.99 1.05 -10.76
C ASP A 198 11.47 0.19 -11.91
N ASN A 199 10.30 0.54 -12.45
CA ASN A 199 9.64 -0.19 -13.52
C ASN A 199 9.41 -1.69 -13.19
N CYS A 200 9.10 -2.00 -11.94
CA CYS A 200 8.74 -3.36 -11.53
C CYS A 200 7.26 -3.65 -11.77
N SER A 201 6.92 -4.89 -12.12
CA SER A 201 5.53 -5.25 -12.46
C SER A 201 5.08 -6.61 -11.95
N SER A 202 3.82 -6.72 -11.54
CA SER A 202 3.15 -7.99 -11.25
C SER A 202 1.78 -8.04 -11.92
N THR A 203 1.26 -9.23 -12.22
CA THR A 203 -0.09 -9.37 -12.77
C THR A 203 -1.17 -9.43 -11.69
N GLN A 204 -0.77 -9.68 -10.44
CA GLN A 204 -1.64 -9.61 -9.26
C GLN A 204 -1.24 -8.42 -8.39
N SER A 205 -0.62 -8.62 -7.24
CA SER A 205 -0.44 -7.55 -6.26
C SER A 205 1.04 -7.15 -6.11
N GLY A 206 1.31 -5.90 -5.76
CA GLY A 206 2.68 -5.46 -5.48
C GLY A 206 3.58 -5.44 -6.71
N GLY A 207 3.44 -4.45 -7.58
CA GLY A 207 4.34 -4.31 -8.73
C GLY A 207 5.79 -4.13 -8.29
N GLY A 208 6.03 -3.22 -7.33
CA GLY A 208 7.29 -3.13 -6.60
C GLY A 208 7.44 -4.28 -5.60
N ALA A 209 6.62 -4.30 -4.55
CA ALA A 209 6.65 -5.38 -3.57
C ALA A 209 5.27 -5.80 -3.05
N SER A 210 5.15 -7.10 -2.72
CA SER A 210 4.03 -7.66 -1.97
C SER A 210 4.54 -8.22 -0.65
N ILE A 211 4.12 -7.62 0.46
CA ILE A 211 4.64 -7.94 1.78
C ILE A 211 3.51 -8.21 2.76
N GLY A 212 3.70 -9.16 3.69
CA GLY A 212 2.67 -9.49 4.67
C GLY A 212 3.21 -9.95 6.02
N SER A 213 2.53 -9.54 7.09
CA SER A 213 2.81 -9.94 8.47
C SER A 213 1.59 -10.54 9.15
N ASP A 214 1.81 -11.61 9.93
CA ASP A 214 0.77 -12.32 10.68
C ASP A 214 1.33 -12.86 12.02
N ASP A 215 0.43 -13.25 12.94
CA ASP A 215 0.76 -13.87 14.23
C ASP A 215 1.87 -13.14 15.01
N LYS A 216 1.67 -11.84 15.28
CA LYS A 216 2.60 -10.96 16.02
C LYS A 216 4.01 -10.79 15.40
N ALA A 217 4.18 -11.12 14.12
CA ALA A 217 5.39 -10.76 13.37
C ALA A 217 5.47 -9.25 13.12
N SER A 218 6.68 -8.75 12.81
CA SER A 218 6.90 -7.33 12.49
C SER A 218 7.51 -7.11 11.11
N ILE A 219 7.04 -6.08 10.41
CA ILE A 219 7.68 -5.57 9.19
C ILE A 219 7.97 -4.08 9.39
N GLU A 220 9.22 -3.69 9.17
CA GLU A 220 9.71 -2.31 9.28
C GLU A 220 10.36 -1.91 7.96
N LEU A 221 9.78 -0.92 7.26
CA LEU A 221 10.35 -0.32 6.08
C LEU A 221 10.95 1.06 6.41
N ASN A 222 12.10 1.38 5.81
CA ASN A 222 12.68 2.72 5.82
C ASN A 222 12.84 3.18 4.37
N LYS A 223 12.44 4.41 4.07
CA LYS A 223 12.62 5.09 2.77
C LYS A 223 12.30 4.20 1.56
N VAL A 224 11.04 4.18 1.14
CA VAL A 224 10.63 3.41 -0.05
C VAL A 224 10.43 4.35 -1.24
N THR A 225 11.05 4.02 -2.36
CA THR A 225 10.88 4.75 -3.63
C THR A 225 10.34 3.79 -4.69
N CYS A 226 9.13 4.04 -5.18
CA CYS A 226 8.50 3.28 -6.27
C CYS A 226 8.28 4.20 -7.47
N VAL A 227 8.84 3.84 -8.62
CA VAL A 227 8.73 4.61 -9.87
C VAL A 227 8.25 3.69 -10.98
N ASP A 228 7.19 4.10 -11.68
CA ASP A 228 6.65 3.40 -12.86
C ASP A 228 6.26 1.93 -12.57
N CYS A 229 5.92 1.59 -11.32
CA CYS A 229 5.53 0.24 -10.95
C CYS A 229 4.08 -0.08 -11.39
N LYS A 230 3.83 -1.34 -11.76
CA LYS A 230 2.52 -1.79 -12.28
C LYS A 230 2.00 -3.04 -11.59
N GLY A 231 0.71 -3.06 -11.27
CA GLY A 231 0.05 -4.19 -10.62
C GLY A 231 -1.46 -4.16 -10.78
N ARG A 232 -2.16 -5.22 -10.38
CA ARG A 232 -3.62 -5.18 -10.18
C ARG A 232 -3.98 -4.49 -8.87
N GLN A 233 -3.16 -4.66 -7.82
CA GLN A 233 -3.36 -4.04 -6.51
C GLN A 233 -2.03 -3.58 -5.94
N GLY A 234 -1.97 -2.37 -5.37
CA GLY A 234 -0.77 -1.84 -4.74
C GLY A 234 0.41 -1.84 -5.72
N ALA A 235 0.32 -1.07 -6.82
CA ALA A 235 1.32 -1.20 -7.88
C ALA A 235 2.73 -0.86 -7.41
N GLY A 236 2.90 0.11 -6.50
CA GLY A 236 4.12 0.23 -5.73
C GLY A 236 4.23 -0.88 -4.67
N LEU A 237 3.40 -0.81 -3.63
CA LEU A 237 3.38 -1.77 -2.52
C LEU A 237 1.99 -2.36 -2.29
N ASN A 238 1.93 -3.67 -2.15
CA ASN A 238 0.80 -4.39 -1.56
C ASN A 238 1.16 -4.87 -0.16
N VAL A 239 0.38 -4.46 0.85
CA VAL A 239 0.65 -4.77 2.26
C VAL A 239 -0.52 -5.54 2.87
N LEU A 240 -0.25 -6.78 3.26
CA LEU A 240 -1.14 -7.60 4.08
C LEU A 240 -0.71 -7.48 5.54
N ALA A 241 -1.25 -6.51 6.26
CA ALA A 241 -0.89 -6.26 7.65
C ALA A 241 -1.93 -6.86 8.60
N ASN A 242 -1.63 -8.02 9.19
CA ASN A 242 -2.44 -8.65 10.23
C ASN A 242 -1.72 -8.69 11.60
N ALA A 243 -0.58 -7.99 11.70
CA ALA A 243 0.23 -7.85 12.89
C ALA A 243 0.86 -6.43 12.91
N TYR A 244 2.15 -6.29 13.20
CA TYR A 244 2.83 -4.98 13.18
C TYR A 244 3.40 -4.68 11.78
N PHE A 245 3.11 -3.49 11.28
CA PHE A 245 3.73 -2.91 10.09
C PHE A 245 4.14 -1.47 10.38
N SER A 246 5.33 -1.08 9.97
CA SER A 246 5.74 0.32 9.98
C SER A 246 6.46 0.72 8.70
N MET A 247 6.26 1.98 8.33
CA MET A 247 7.04 2.64 7.30
C MET A 247 7.52 3.98 7.84
N SER A 248 8.83 4.18 7.75
CA SER A 248 9.56 5.33 8.27
C SER A 248 10.44 5.94 7.18
N GLY A 249 10.95 7.15 7.43
CA GLY A 249 11.68 7.91 6.44
C GLY A 249 10.81 8.35 5.25
N LYS A 250 11.36 9.18 4.36
CA LYS A 250 10.62 9.69 3.21
C LYS A 250 10.29 8.56 2.24
N ALA A 251 9.01 8.34 1.97
CA ALA A 251 8.55 7.40 0.95
C ALA A 251 7.91 8.15 -0.24
N SER A 252 8.17 7.67 -1.45
CA SER A 252 7.66 8.29 -2.68
C SER A 252 7.16 7.25 -3.68
N PHE A 253 6.00 7.54 -4.26
CA PHE A 253 5.32 6.72 -5.25
C PHE A 253 5.02 7.62 -6.44
N THR A 254 5.68 7.36 -7.57
CA THR A 254 5.56 8.19 -8.77
C THR A 254 5.13 7.34 -9.95
N ARG A 255 4.05 7.75 -10.62
CA ARG A 255 3.50 7.07 -11.81
C ARG A 255 3.26 5.57 -11.61
N CYS A 256 2.91 5.18 -10.39
CA CYS A 256 2.52 3.80 -10.11
C CYS A 256 1.07 3.59 -10.55
N GLU A 257 0.81 2.52 -11.30
CA GLU A 257 -0.45 2.31 -12.00
C GLU A 257 -1.04 0.94 -11.66
N CYS A 258 -2.28 0.94 -11.14
CA CYS A 258 -3.05 -0.27 -10.93
C CYS A 258 -4.45 -0.23 -11.53
N THR A 259 -5.01 -1.41 -11.79
CA THR A 259 -6.40 -1.58 -12.27
C THR A 259 -7.40 -1.86 -11.15
N GLY A 260 -6.92 -1.96 -9.90
CA GLY A 260 -7.71 -2.29 -8.71
C GLY A 260 -7.48 -1.27 -7.61
N TYR A 261 -6.92 -1.70 -6.49
CA TYR A 261 -6.81 -0.89 -5.28
C TYR A 261 -5.40 -0.31 -5.15
N GLY A 262 -5.28 0.99 -4.89
CA GLY A 262 -4.03 1.65 -4.54
C GLY A 262 -3.01 1.67 -5.68
N GLY A 263 -2.91 2.77 -6.43
CA GLY A 263 -1.85 2.89 -7.44
C GLY A 263 -0.46 2.90 -6.80
N GLY A 264 -0.26 3.67 -5.73
CA GLY A 264 0.96 3.62 -4.92
C GLY A 264 0.96 2.44 -3.94
N ILE A 265 0.07 2.49 -2.93
CA ILE A 265 -0.01 1.48 -1.86
C ILE A 265 -1.43 0.94 -1.72
N TYR A 266 -1.55 -0.37 -1.52
CA TYR A 266 -2.77 -1.00 -1.02
C TYR A 266 -2.52 -1.69 0.33
N PHE A 267 -3.30 -1.32 1.34
CA PHE A 267 -3.38 -2.01 2.63
C PHE A 267 -4.62 -2.89 2.70
N SER A 268 -4.42 -4.19 2.96
CA SER A 268 -5.47 -5.16 3.27
C SER A 268 -5.30 -5.65 4.71
N ILE A 269 -6.24 -5.28 5.58
CA ILE A 269 -6.13 -5.49 7.03
C ILE A 269 -7.34 -6.29 7.50
N GLN A 270 -7.10 -7.55 7.85
CA GLN A 270 -8.14 -8.50 8.23
C GLN A 270 -7.97 -9.02 9.66
N GLY A 271 -6.76 -8.96 10.20
CA GLY A 271 -6.44 -9.24 11.60
C GLY A 271 -6.28 -7.97 12.43
N ASN A 272 -5.98 -8.16 13.73
CA ASN A 272 -5.62 -7.06 14.61
C ASN A 272 -4.24 -6.53 14.22
N ALA A 273 -4.19 -5.33 13.64
CA ALA A 273 -2.96 -4.76 13.12
C ALA A 273 -2.62 -3.42 13.77
N GLU A 274 -1.33 -3.15 13.88
CA GLU A 274 -0.80 -1.83 14.20
C GLU A 274 0.00 -1.35 12.99
N ILE A 275 -0.37 -0.19 12.43
CA ILE A 275 0.20 0.32 11.18
C ILE A 275 0.80 1.69 11.44
N GLN A 276 2.12 1.75 11.55
CA GLN A 276 2.82 3.00 11.84
C GLN A 276 3.38 3.66 10.58
N LEU A 277 2.73 4.71 10.08
CA LEU A 277 3.22 5.54 8.97
C LEU A 277 3.80 6.85 9.51
N THR A 278 5.11 6.83 9.77
CA THR A 278 5.83 7.87 10.55
C THR A 278 6.71 8.78 9.69
N GLY A 279 6.98 8.41 8.45
CA GLY A 279 7.75 9.22 7.51
C GLY A 279 6.87 9.91 6.48
N GLU A 280 7.33 11.05 5.97
CA GLU A 280 6.64 11.80 4.90
C GLU A 280 6.36 10.91 3.69
N MET A 281 5.13 10.94 3.18
CA MET A 281 4.70 10.12 2.04
C MET A 281 4.22 11.00 0.90
N GLU A 282 4.76 10.76 -0.29
CA GLU A 282 4.39 11.47 -1.52
C GLU A 282 3.84 10.49 -2.57
N PHE A 283 2.66 10.77 -3.08
CA PHE A 283 2.02 10.06 -4.19
C PHE A 283 1.83 11.04 -5.35
N ILE A 284 2.53 10.82 -6.47
CA ILE A 284 2.57 11.74 -7.60
C ILE A 284 2.20 11.00 -8.87
N ASP A 285 1.18 11.49 -9.58
CA ASP A 285 0.69 10.93 -10.85
C ASP A 285 0.31 9.43 -10.76
N CYS A 286 -0.06 8.94 -9.57
CA CYS A 286 -0.47 7.56 -9.37
C CYS A 286 -1.90 7.32 -9.87
N ILE A 287 -2.15 6.12 -10.40
CA ILE A 287 -3.43 5.73 -11.01
C ILE A 287 -3.90 4.43 -10.37
N GLY A 288 -5.17 4.38 -9.97
CA GLY A 288 -5.79 3.20 -9.37
C GLY A 288 -7.31 3.26 -9.49
N ASN A 289 -8.00 2.12 -9.57
CA ASN A 289 -9.47 2.14 -9.64
C ASN A 289 -10.09 2.65 -8.33
N TYR A 290 -9.58 2.16 -7.20
CA TYR A 290 -9.93 2.59 -5.85
C TYR A 290 -8.68 3.16 -5.19
N GLY A 291 -8.61 4.48 -5.01
CA GLY A 291 -7.44 5.16 -4.44
C GLY A 291 -6.29 5.23 -5.43
N GLY A 292 -6.18 6.34 -6.16
CA GLY A 292 -5.09 6.51 -7.13
C GLY A 292 -3.71 6.46 -6.48
N GLY A 293 -3.54 7.07 -5.31
CA GLY A 293 -2.32 6.95 -4.49
C GLY A 293 -2.41 5.80 -3.48
N LEU A 294 -3.39 5.88 -2.58
CA LEU A 294 -3.49 5.00 -1.40
C LEU A 294 -4.87 4.37 -1.29
N SER A 295 -4.93 3.06 -1.05
CA SER A 295 -6.17 2.36 -0.70
C SER A 295 -6.02 1.63 0.61
N ILE A 296 -6.98 1.79 1.51
CA ILE A 296 -7.06 1.09 2.79
C ILE A 296 -8.38 0.31 2.84
N TYR A 297 -8.25 -1.01 2.99
CA TYR A 297 -9.36 -1.89 3.29
C TYR A 297 -9.15 -2.49 4.69
N SER A 298 -10.10 -2.24 5.59
CA SER A 298 -10.01 -2.75 6.96
C SER A 298 -11.34 -3.26 7.50
N SER A 299 -11.26 -4.41 8.16
CA SER A 299 -12.37 -5.01 8.90
C SER A 299 -12.10 -5.20 10.40
N GLN A 300 -10.92 -4.82 10.89
CA GLN A 300 -10.45 -5.02 12.26
C GLN A 300 -9.51 -3.88 12.68
N ILE A 301 -9.10 -3.88 13.96
CA ILE A 301 -8.35 -2.79 14.60
C ILE A 301 -7.16 -2.31 13.77
N ILE A 302 -7.10 -0.99 13.57
CA ILE A 302 -5.96 -0.24 13.05
C ILE A 302 -5.64 0.85 14.05
N SER A 303 -4.36 1.01 14.35
CA SER A 303 -3.84 2.28 14.84
C SER A 303 -2.86 2.87 13.82
N VAL A 304 -2.95 4.18 13.59
CA VAL A 304 -2.02 5.19 12.99
C VAL A 304 -2.16 5.71 11.54
N ILE A 305 -2.01 7.04 11.41
CA ILE A 305 -1.10 7.81 10.52
C ILE A 305 -0.48 8.95 11.36
N SER A 306 0.83 9.22 11.30
CA SER A 306 1.47 10.23 12.18
C SER A 306 2.36 11.25 11.47
N SER A 307 2.39 11.24 10.14
CA SER A 307 3.26 12.11 9.34
C SER A 307 2.55 12.68 8.12
N SER A 308 3.14 13.71 7.50
CA SER A 308 2.55 14.39 6.35
C SER A 308 2.39 13.46 5.14
N ILE A 309 1.23 13.51 4.49
CA ILE A 309 0.91 12.75 3.27
C ILE A 309 0.45 13.70 2.18
N ILE A 310 1.08 13.59 1.01
CA ILE A 310 0.80 14.42 -0.16
C ILE A 310 0.34 13.54 -1.30
N PHE A 311 -0.80 13.89 -1.89
CA PHE A 311 -1.33 13.32 -3.12
C PHE A 311 -1.38 14.42 -4.18
N GLN A 312 -0.67 14.21 -5.29
CA GLN A 312 -0.61 15.16 -6.40
C GLN A 312 -0.97 14.47 -7.71
N ASN A 313 -1.96 15.02 -8.43
CA ASN A 313 -2.42 14.52 -9.73
C ASN A 313 -2.85 13.04 -9.71
N CYS A 314 -3.18 12.49 -8.55
CA CYS A 314 -3.60 11.08 -8.48
C CYS A 314 -4.99 10.91 -9.10
N THR A 315 -5.19 9.81 -9.79
CA THR A 315 -6.44 9.53 -10.51
C THR A 315 -7.02 8.18 -10.11
N GLY A 316 -8.33 8.15 -9.91
CA GLY A 316 -9.05 6.89 -9.77
C GLY A 316 -10.52 6.97 -10.13
N THR A 317 -11.23 5.85 -9.98
CA THR A 317 -12.69 5.82 -10.16
C THR A 317 -13.39 6.31 -8.90
N SER A 318 -12.93 5.82 -7.76
CA SER A 318 -13.37 6.25 -6.43
C SER A 318 -12.16 6.61 -5.58
N GLY A 319 -12.07 7.88 -5.18
CA GLY A 319 -10.93 8.40 -4.43
C GLY A 319 -9.72 8.60 -5.34
N GLY A 320 -9.60 9.76 -5.98
CA GLY A 320 -8.46 10.04 -6.86
C GLY A 320 -7.13 9.97 -6.13
N GLY A 321 -7.03 10.53 -4.91
CA GLY A 321 -5.87 10.36 -4.03
C GLY A 321 -5.97 9.11 -3.17
N MET A 322 -7.05 9.02 -2.38
CA MET A 322 -7.21 8.02 -1.33
C MET A 322 -8.59 7.36 -1.36
N TYR A 323 -8.61 6.05 -1.14
CA TYR A 323 -9.82 5.26 -0.93
C TYR A 323 -9.75 4.55 0.42
N MET A 324 -10.83 4.62 1.19
CA MET A 324 -10.95 3.95 2.48
C MET A 324 -12.26 3.18 2.56
N PHE A 325 -12.16 1.90 2.92
CA PHE A 325 -13.29 1.07 3.33
C PHE A 325 -13.04 0.55 4.74
N LEU A 326 -13.86 1.01 5.68
CA LEU A 326 -13.74 0.71 7.11
C LEU A 326 -15.03 0.07 7.60
N SER A 327 -14.93 -1.15 8.13
CA SER A 327 -16.10 -1.89 8.60
C SER A 327 -15.85 -2.65 9.89
N ASN A 328 -16.79 -2.62 10.83
CA ASN A 328 -16.76 -3.43 12.06
C ASN A 328 -15.52 -3.23 12.95
N ILE A 329 -14.97 -2.02 12.98
CA ILE A 329 -13.80 -1.66 13.78
C ILE A 329 -14.28 -1.03 15.11
N GLU A 330 -13.99 -1.70 16.22
CA GLU A 330 -14.46 -1.30 17.55
C GLU A 330 -13.61 -0.17 18.18
N THR A 331 -12.41 0.04 17.67
CA THR A 331 -11.47 1.08 18.10
C THR A 331 -11.55 2.31 17.21
N GLU A 332 -11.29 3.46 17.79
CA GLU A 332 -11.14 4.71 17.04
C GLU A 332 -9.88 4.68 16.16
N ILE A 333 -10.03 5.06 14.90
CA ILE A 333 -8.92 5.20 13.95
C ILE A 333 -8.57 6.68 13.89
N GLN A 334 -7.32 7.01 14.20
CA GLN A 334 -6.83 8.38 14.19
C GLN A 334 -5.78 8.59 13.09
N ILE A 335 -6.01 9.59 12.25
CA ILE A 335 -5.05 10.10 11.28
C ILE A 335 -4.51 11.44 11.80
N ASN A 336 -3.31 11.38 12.36
CA ASN A 336 -2.60 12.52 12.96
C ASN A 336 -1.64 13.19 11.97
N GLY A 337 -1.55 12.72 10.72
CA GLY A 337 -0.76 13.36 9.68
C GLY A 337 -1.46 14.59 9.11
N GLU A 338 -0.69 15.57 8.63
CA GLU A 338 -1.25 16.57 7.70
C GLU A 338 -1.48 15.91 6.34
N LEU A 339 -2.67 16.06 5.76
CA LEU A 339 -3.03 15.51 4.46
C LEU A 339 -3.19 16.63 3.43
N SER A 340 -2.58 16.45 2.26
CA SER A 340 -2.76 17.37 1.13
C SER A 340 -3.13 16.60 -0.13
N PHE A 341 -4.24 17.00 -0.75
CA PHE A 341 -4.73 16.48 -2.02
C PHE A 341 -4.77 17.62 -3.03
N ASP A 342 -3.84 17.62 -3.99
CA ASP A 342 -3.76 18.66 -5.04
C ASP A 342 -4.05 18.04 -6.41
N ASN A 343 -5.03 18.60 -7.11
CA ASN A 343 -5.41 18.24 -8.47
C ASN A 343 -5.71 16.75 -8.66
N CYS A 344 -6.27 16.09 -7.62
CA CYS A 344 -6.65 14.69 -7.69
C CYS A 344 -8.02 14.52 -8.38
N SER A 345 -8.21 13.42 -9.10
CA SER A 345 -9.39 13.20 -9.95
C SER A 345 -10.05 11.84 -9.68
N GLY A 346 -11.33 11.85 -9.33
CA GLY A 346 -12.18 10.67 -9.19
C GLY A 346 -13.16 10.61 -10.36
N THR A 347 -13.29 9.49 -11.08
CA THR A 347 -14.23 9.43 -12.21
C THR A 347 -15.69 9.49 -11.72
N ASN A 348 -15.99 8.76 -10.64
CA ASN A 348 -17.36 8.63 -10.14
C ASN A 348 -17.55 9.40 -8.83
N SER A 349 -16.63 9.25 -7.88
CA SER A 349 -16.84 9.73 -6.52
C SER A 349 -15.52 10.07 -5.83
N GLY A 350 -15.47 11.21 -5.15
CA GLY A 350 -14.34 11.61 -4.32
C GLY A 350 -13.09 11.92 -5.15
N GLY A 351 -12.86 13.19 -5.49
CA GLY A 351 -11.69 13.54 -6.29
C GLY A 351 -10.39 13.39 -5.52
N GLY A 352 -10.36 13.80 -4.25
CA GLY A 352 -9.29 13.51 -3.31
C GLY A 352 -9.53 12.22 -2.55
N LEU A 353 -10.62 12.15 -1.79
CA LEU A 353 -10.93 11.05 -0.87
C LEU A 353 -12.29 10.43 -1.16
N TYR A 354 -12.33 9.10 -1.19
CA TYR A 354 -13.55 8.32 -1.01
C TYR A 354 -13.47 7.57 0.31
N LEU A 355 -14.48 7.74 1.16
CA LEU A 355 -14.61 7.05 2.44
C LEU A 355 -15.92 6.28 2.49
N GLU A 356 -15.84 5.00 2.85
CA GLU A 356 -16.97 4.20 3.26
C GLU A 356 -16.75 3.69 4.69
N ILE A 357 -17.69 3.99 5.58
CA ILE A 357 -17.57 3.69 7.01
C ILE A 357 -18.85 3.05 7.55
N SER A 358 -18.69 1.91 8.24
CA SER A 358 -19.77 1.16 8.85
C SER A 358 -19.35 0.53 10.18
N ARG A 359 -20.05 0.87 11.27
CA ARG A 359 -19.69 0.40 12.63
C ARG A 359 -18.21 0.67 12.93
N SER A 360 -17.76 1.91 12.71
CA SER A 360 -16.37 2.33 12.88
C SER A 360 -16.31 3.84 13.15
N GLN A 361 -15.24 4.29 13.79
CA GLN A 361 -15.02 5.69 14.14
C GLN A 361 -13.68 6.14 13.55
N LEU A 362 -13.68 7.24 12.81
CA LEU A 362 -12.51 7.79 12.14
C LEU A 362 -12.37 9.28 12.45
N SER A 363 -11.18 9.70 12.86
CA SER A 363 -10.85 11.11 13.06
C SER A 363 -9.60 11.52 12.27
N PHE A 364 -9.67 12.68 11.64
CA PHE A 364 -8.54 13.37 11.04
C PHE A 364 -8.17 14.54 11.96
N GLU A 365 -7.09 14.37 12.73
CA GLU A 365 -6.75 15.25 13.85
C GLU A 365 -6.05 16.53 13.41
N ASN A 366 -5.34 16.48 12.29
CA ASN A 366 -4.54 17.58 11.76
C ASN A 366 -5.08 18.09 10.42
N LYS A 367 -4.40 19.11 9.90
CA LYS A 367 -4.78 19.83 8.70
C LYS A 367 -4.99 18.89 7.51
N CYS A 368 -6.12 19.02 6.85
CA CYS A 368 -6.47 18.32 5.63
C CYS A 368 -6.85 19.32 4.54
N GLU A 369 -6.09 19.35 3.45
CA GLU A 369 -6.33 20.27 2.33
C GLU A 369 -6.72 19.52 1.06
N PHE A 370 -7.79 19.98 0.44
CA PHE A 370 -8.24 19.52 -0.87
C PHE A 370 -8.25 20.72 -1.82
N LEU A 371 -7.35 20.70 -2.81
CA LEU A 371 -7.12 21.78 -3.75
C LEU A 371 -7.38 21.29 -5.16
N LYS A 372 -8.32 21.92 -5.87
CA LYS A 372 -8.59 21.67 -7.30
C LYS A 372 -8.93 20.22 -7.62
N CYS A 373 -9.42 19.46 -6.65
CA CYS A 373 -9.86 18.09 -6.86
C CYS A 373 -11.16 18.08 -7.67
N LYS A 374 -11.39 17.01 -8.43
CA LYS A 374 -12.62 16.88 -9.22
C LYS A 374 -13.17 15.46 -9.21
N SER A 375 -14.49 15.34 -9.25
CA SER A 375 -15.13 14.04 -9.46
C SER A 375 -16.57 14.11 -9.96
N GLY A 376 -17.21 12.96 -10.17
CA GLY A 376 -18.65 12.89 -10.41
C GLY A 376 -19.46 13.46 -9.25
N ASN A 377 -19.24 12.96 -8.03
CA ASN A 377 -19.83 13.49 -6.80
C ASN A 377 -18.76 13.67 -5.73
N GLY A 378 -18.79 14.81 -5.02
CA GLY A 378 -17.78 15.08 -4.01
C GLY A 378 -16.45 15.41 -4.66
N GLY A 379 -16.33 16.61 -5.24
CA GLY A 379 -15.14 17.01 -5.99
C GLY A 379 -13.86 16.85 -5.17
N ALA A 380 -13.91 17.17 -3.87
CA ALA A 380 -12.88 16.79 -2.91
C ALA A 380 -13.16 15.44 -2.26
N MET A 381 -14.32 15.28 -1.62
CA MET A 381 -14.60 14.15 -0.73
C MET A 381 -15.97 13.52 -1.01
N TYR A 382 -16.00 12.20 -1.06
CA TYR A 382 -17.24 11.43 -1.05
C TYR A 382 -17.30 10.57 0.22
N LEU A 383 -18.38 10.73 0.99
CA LEU A 383 -18.55 10.09 2.29
C LEU A 383 -19.78 9.17 2.27
N SER A 384 -19.56 7.86 2.30
CA SER A 384 -20.61 6.84 2.45
C SER A 384 -20.66 6.39 3.90
N ILE A 385 -21.73 6.75 4.62
CA ILE A 385 -21.82 6.57 6.06
C ILE A 385 -23.10 5.80 6.42
N ASN A 386 -22.94 4.73 7.21
CA ASN A 386 -24.06 4.03 7.83
C ASN A 386 -24.31 4.55 9.25
N PHE A 387 -25.37 5.33 9.42
CA PHE A 387 -25.71 5.97 10.69
C PHE A 387 -26.40 5.03 11.69
N GLU A 388 -27.11 4.00 11.22
CA GLU A 388 -27.73 2.99 12.10
C GLU A 388 -26.69 2.20 12.89
N LEU A 389 -25.47 2.09 12.35
CA LEU A 389 -24.37 1.35 12.95
C LEU A 389 -23.45 2.22 13.83
N GLN A 390 -23.90 3.42 14.21
CA GLN A 390 -23.15 4.34 15.07
C GLN A 390 -21.76 4.71 14.52
N SER A 391 -21.64 4.85 13.20
CA SER A 391 -20.39 5.23 12.55
C SER A 391 -20.15 6.74 12.69
N SER A 392 -18.92 7.16 13.02
CA SER A 392 -18.55 8.58 13.13
C SER A 392 -17.37 8.95 12.25
N PHE A 393 -17.40 10.18 11.75
CA PHE A 393 -16.30 10.78 11.00
C PHE A 393 -16.10 12.22 11.48
N GLU A 394 -14.91 12.50 12.00
CA GLU A 394 -14.51 13.82 12.50
C GLU A 394 -13.31 14.35 11.73
N ILE A 395 -13.30 15.66 11.45
CA ILE A 395 -12.19 16.34 10.81
C ILE A 395 -11.93 17.71 11.45
N ASN A 396 -10.72 17.90 11.97
CA ASN A 396 -10.43 19.01 12.88
C ASN A 396 -10.00 20.31 12.19
N ASP A 397 -9.32 20.26 11.04
CA ASP A 397 -9.02 21.45 10.23
C ASP A 397 -9.05 21.05 8.77
N ILE A 398 -10.10 21.49 8.06
CA ILE A 398 -10.31 21.14 6.66
C ILE A 398 -10.41 22.40 5.80
N LEU A 399 -9.60 22.43 4.75
CA LEU A 399 -9.68 23.38 3.65
C LEU A 399 -10.12 22.66 2.39
N ILE A 400 -11.20 23.11 1.77
CA ILE A 400 -11.65 22.65 0.46
C ILE A 400 -11.75 23.84 -0.47
N GLN A 401 -10.89 23.86 -1.48
CA GLN A 401 -10.79 25.00 -2.37
C GLN A 401 -10.73 24.59 -3.84
N ASP A 402 -11.47 25.33 -4.67
CA ASP A 402 -11.51 25.22 -6.12
C ASP A 402 -11.87 23.80 -6.64
N CYS A 403 -12.56 23.00 -5.82
CA CYS A 403 -12.93 21.63 -6.14
C CYS A 403 -14.23 21.57 -6.97
N LYS A 404 -14.39 20.50 -7.77
CA LYS A 404 -15.47 20.41 -8.76
C LYS A 404 -16.21 19.08 -8.78
N ALA A 405 -17.54 19.13 -8.73
CA ALA A 405 -18.40 17.99 -9.04
C ALA A 405 -18.97 18.13 -10.46
N LEU A 406 -18.76 17.12 -11.29
CA LEU A 406 -19.05 17.13 -12.71
C LEU A 406 -20.12 16.09 -13.04
N ILE A 407 -20.98 16.39 -14.01
CA ILE A 407 -21.88 15.39 -14.56
C ILE A 407 -21.05 14.31 -15.24
N ASN A 408 -21.19 13.08 -14.76
CA ASN A 408 -20.68 11.90 -15.43
C ASN A 408 -21.68 11.48 -16.52
N THR A 409 -21.19 11.38 -17.76
CA THR A 409 -22.00 10.97 -18.92
C THR A 409 -22.16 9.45 -19.04
N ASP A 410 -21.53 8.67 -18.16
CA ASP A 410 -21.72 7.22 -18.09
C ASP A 410 -23.13 6.88 -17.55
N TYR A 411 -23.87 6.08 -18.31
CA TYR A 411 -25.25 5.69 -18.00
C TYR A 411 -25.36 4.90 -16.69
N GLN A 412 -24.29 4.24 -16.24
CA GLN A 412 -24.28 3.53 -14.95
C GLN A 412 -24.22 4.47 -13.74
N TYR A 413 -23.95 5.77 -13.94
CA TYR A 413 -23.76 6.77 -12.88
C TYR A 413 -24.52 8.07 -13.16
N SER A 414 -25.83 7.96 -13.43
CA SER A 414 -26.69 9.09 -13.80
C SER A 414 -26.87 10.17 -12.72
N GLN A 415 -26.75 9.79 -11.44
CA GLN A 415 -26.87 10.70 -10.30
C GLN A 415 -25.48 11.22 -9.90
N SER A 416 -24.89 12.02 -10.79
CA SER A 416 -23.61 12.74 -10.62
C SER A 416 -23.79 14.24 -10.73
N GLY A 417 -22.76 15.03 -10.39
CA GLY A 417 -22.73 16.49 -10.46
C GLY A 417 -23.07 17.19 -9.15
N PHE A 418 -23.02 16.50 -8.01
CA PHE A 418 -23.41 17.03 -6.70
C PHE A 418 -22.22 17.18 -5.75
N GLY A 419 -22.22 18.24 -4.94
CA GLY A 419 -21.23 18.41 -3.88
C GLY A 419 -19.85 18.75 -4.42
N GLY A 420 -19.64 19.97 -4.90
CA GLY A 420 -18.38 20.37 -5.52
C GLY A 420 -17.17 20.22 -4.61
N GLY A 421 -17.36 20.41 -3.30
CA GLY A 421 -16.44 19.97 -2.27
C GLY A 421 -16.76 18.56 -1.78
N ILE A 422 -17.85 18.41 -1.03
CA ILE A 422 -18.22 17.20 -0.31
C ILE A 422 -19.58 16.68 -0.78
N PHE A 423 -19.67 15.37 -1.00
CA PHE A 423 -20.94 14.66 -1.12
C PHE A 423 -21.10 13.65 0.01
N ILE A 424 -22.18 13.75 0.78
CA ILE A 424 -22.51 12.83 1.88
C ILE A 424 -23.65 11.90 1.47
N ALA A 425 -23.32 10.62 1.36
CA ALA A 425 -24.22 9.50 1.11
C ALA A 425 -24.59 8.79 2.42
N GLY A 426 -25.66 9.27 3.08
CA GLY A 426 -26.15 8.72 4.33
C GLY A 426 -27.09 7.53 4.14
N THR A 427 -26.87 6.46 4.89
CA THR A 427 -27.80 5.34 5.03
C THR A 427 -28.24 5.16 6.49
N GLY A 428 -29.45 4.64 6.68
CA GLY A 428 -30.07 4.53 7.99
C GLY A 428 -30.55 5.86 8.59
N VAL A 429 -31.03 5.82 9.82
CA VAL A 429 -31.54 6.99 10.56
C VAL A 429 -30.39 7.65 11.33
N TYR A 430 -30.11 8.92 11.02
CA TYR A 430 -29.14 9.72 11.77
C TYR A 430 -29.71 10.12 13.14
N ASP A 431 -29.01 9.72 14.21
CA ASP A 431 -29.30 10.17 15.57
C ASP A 431 -28.61 11.51 15.83
N VAL A 432 -29.38 12.59 15.83
CA VAL A 432 -28.88 13.95 16.08
C VAL A 432 -28.21 14.15 17.44
N SER A 433 -28.51 13.30 18.44
CA SER A 433 -27.88 13.37 19.75
C SER A 433 -26.44 12.84 19.76
N SER A 434 -26.07 12.08 18.73
CA SER A 434 -24.78 11.37 18.63
C SER A 434 -23.60 12.26 18.27
N LYS A 435 -23.84 13.41 17.61
CA LYS A 435 -22.81 14.31 17.06
C LYS A 435 -21.76 13.59 16.20
N MET A 436 -22.15 12.55 15.48
CA MET A 436 -21.25 11.72 14.66
C MET A 436 -20.67 12.42 13.42
N LEU A 437 -21.19 13.60 13.08
CA LEU A 437 -20.72 14.47 12.00
C LEU A 437 -20.54 15.90 12.49
N ASP A 438 -19.33 16.43 12.34
CA ASP A 438 -18.98 17.81 12.67
C ASP A 438 -18.14 18.44 11.54
N PHE A 439 -18.73 19.40 10.83
CA PHE A 439 -18.08 20.23 9.82
C PHE A 439 -17.97 21.70 10.25
N SER A 440 -18.12 22.00 11.54
CA SER A 440 -18.08 23.37 12.08
C SER A 440 -16.77 24.11 11.80
N LYS A 441 -15.68 23.38 11.58
CA LYS A 441 -14.34 23.92 11.30
C LYS A 441 -13.99 23.99 9.82
N MET A 442 -14.93 23.63 8.94
CA MET A 442 -14.69 23.58 7.50
C MET A 442 -14.52 24.97 6.88
N LYS A 443 -13.51 25.10 6.02
CA LYS A 443 -13.28 26.27 5.19
C LYS A 443 -13.48 25.90 3.72
N ILE A 444 -14.54 26.42 3.11
CA ILE A 444 -14.90 26.18 1.71
C ILE A 444 -14.75 27.46 0.87
N TYR A 445 -14.09 27.35 -0.30
CA TYR A 445 -13.85 28.48 -1.21
C TYR A 445 -13.87 28.07 -2.68
N GLY A 446 -14.65 28.76 -3.51
CA GLY A 446 -14.56 28.65 -4.98
C GLY A 446 -14.93 27.27 -5.55
N ASN A 447 -15.60 26.43 -4.77
CA ASN A 447 -16.03 25.10 -5.21
C ASN A 447 -17.19 25.21 -6.19
N THR A 448 -17.32 24.22 -7.09
CA THR A 448 -18.41 24.21 -8.07
C THR A 448 -19.03 22.83 -8.26
N ALA A 449 -20.34 22.78 -8.44
CA ALA A 449 -21.08 21.58 -8.80
C ALA A 449 -21.91 21.85 -10.06
N ASP A 450 -21.96 20.88 -10.98
CA ASP A 450 -22.77 21.00 -12.20
C ASP A 450 -24.29 20.97 -11.91
N LYS A 451 -24.72 20.39 -10.78
CA LYS A 451 -26.14 20.31 -10.39
C LYS A 451 -26.50 21.09 -9.14
N ALA A 452 -25.94 20.73 -7.99
CA ALA A 452 -26.35 21.29 -6.70
C ALA A 452 -25.30 21.04 -5.61
N GLY A 453 -25.32 21.89 -4.58
CA GLY A 453 -24.35 21.89 -3.49
C GLY A 453 -22.96 22.24 -4.01
N GLN A 454 -22.73 23.51 -4.30
CA GLN A 454 -21.44 23.98 -4.84
C GLN A 454 -20.28 23.56 -3.93
N SER A 455 -20.48 23.56 -2.61
CA SER A 455 -19.51 23.07 -1.64
C SER A 455 -19.95 21.78 -0.95
N LEU A 456 -21.20 21.66 -0.52
CA LEU A 456 -21.70 20.48 0.19
C LEU A 456 -23.06 20.05 -0.37
N TYR A 457 -23.18 18.75 -0.68
CA TYR A 457 -24.46 18.12 -0.96
C TYR A 457 -24.70 16.90 -0.06
N VAL A 458 -25.89 16.82 0.54
CA VAL A 458 -26.22 15.78 1.52
C VAL A 458 -27.49 15.02 1.15
N THR A 459 -27.43 13.69 1.18
CA THR A 459 -28.59 12.81 1.04
C THR A 459 -28.69 11.91 2.27
N MET A 460 -29.61 12.26 3.18
CA MET A 460 -29.94 11.44 4.35
C MET A 460 -31.35 11.75 4.89
N PRO A 461 -32.07 10.80 5.53
CA PRO A 461 -33.45 11.02 5.99
C PRO A 461 -33.63 12.20 6.94
N ASN A 462 -32.74 12.35 7.93
CA ASN A 462 -32.84 13.37 8.99
C ASN A 462 -31.94 14.59 8.73
N VAL A 463 -31.81 15.01 7.47
CA VAL A 463 -30.93 16.15 7.11
C VAL A 463 -31.37 17.45 7.77
N ILE A 464 -32.68 17.67 7.88
CA ILE A 464 -33.26 18.89 8.47
C ILE A 464 -32.97 18.94 9.97
N GLU A 465 -33.14 17.81 10.66
CA GLU A 465 -32.87 17.70 12.09
C GLU A 465 -31.39 17.92 12.37
N TRP A 466 -30.49 17.36 11.56
CA TRP A 466 -29.05 17.62 11.69
C TRP A 466 -28.71 19.10 11.49
N CYS A 467 -29.29 19.77 10.49
CA CYS A 467 -29.06 21.19 10.27
C CYS A 467 -29.56 22.07 11.44
N ARG A 468 -30.50 21.58 12.25
CA ARG A 468 -31.00 22.29 13.44
C ARG A 468 -30.20 21.99 14.71
N THR A 469 -29.23 21.09 14.65
CA THR A 469 -28.38 20.78 15.81
C THR A 469 -27.37 21.90 16.09
N GLY A 470 -27.02 22.06 17.37
CA GLY A 470 -26.12 23.14 17.81
C GLY A 470 -26.80 24.51 17.78
N THR A 471 -26.00 25.57 17.68
CA THR A 471 -26.51 26.94 17.53
C THR A 471 -26.49 27.34 16.06
N SER A 472 -27.65 27.58 15.45
CA SER A 472 -27.76 28.06 14.06
C SER A 472 -27.06 27.17 13.02
N GLY A 473 -27.16 25.84 13.15
CA GLY A 473 -26.56 24.88 12.20
C GLY A 473 -25.04 24.75 12.28
N GLU A 474 -24.48 25.03 13.46
CA GLU A 474 -23.05 24.98 13.79
C GLU A 474 -22.28 23.82 13.14
N TYR A 475 -22.82 22.60 13.22
CA TYR A 475 -22.14 21.38 12.75
C TYR A 475 -22.12 21.20 11.22
N VAL A 476 -22.78 22.07 10.47
CA VAL A 476 -22.91 21.96 9.00
C VAL A 476 -22.17 23.08 8.28
N LYS A 477 -22.19 24.30 8.85
CA LYS A 477 -21.92 25.53 8.10
C LYS A 477 -20.44 25.83 7.86
N GLY A 478 -19.53 25.45 8.76
CA GLY A 478 -18.13 25.87 8.63
C GLY A 478 -18.02 27.41 8.56
N ASN A 479 -17.41 27.93 7.48
CA ASN A 479 -17.34 29.36 7.17
C ASN A 479 -18.54 29.93 6.37
N TYR A 480 -19.61 29.16 6.15
CA TYR A 480 -20.85 29.63 5.52
C TYR A 480 -21.61 30.63 6.40
N SER A 481 -22.28 31.60 5.76
CA SER A 481 -23.10 32.60 6.44
C SER A 481 -24.43 32.82 5.72
N ASP A 482 -25.53 32.65 6.46
CA ASP A 482 -26.92 32.91 6.00
C ASP A 482 -27.17 34.37 5.54
N ILE A 483 -26.20 35.27 5.70
CA ILE A 483 -26.31 36.70 5.31
C ILE A 483 -25.52 36.98 4.03
N THR A 484 -24.43 36.25 3.78
CA THR A 484 -23.42 36.65 2.78
C THR A 484 -23.03 35.54 1.80
N SER A 485 -23.30 34.28 2.13
CA SER A 485 -23.05 33.14 1.26
C SER A 485 -24.22 32.92 0.29
N ASP A 486 -23.94 32.22 -0.81
CA ASP A 486 -24.96 31.82 -1.78
C ASP A 486 -25.65 30.54 -1.28
N GLU A 487 -26.99 30.52 -1.27
CA GLU A 487 -27.81 29.38 -0.81
C GLU A 487 -27.49 28.06 -1.55
N SER A 488 -26.90 28.13 -2.75
CA SER A 488 -26.46 26.96 -3.52
C SER A 488 -25.18 26.30 -2.99
N GLU A 489 -24.45 26.93 -2.06
CA GLU A 489 -23.22 26.35 -1.49
C GLU A 489 -23.50 25.07 -0.71
N LEU A 490 -24.54 25.10 0.12
CA LEU A 490 -24.92 24.00 1.02
C LEU A 490 -26.35 23.57 0.70
N GLU A 491 -26.50 22.42 0.03
CA GLU A 491 -27.81 21.88 -0.34
C GLU A 491 -27.94 20.42 0.10
N GLY A 492 -29.17 19.94 0.22
CA GLY A 492 -29.41 18.54 0.49
C GLY A 492 -30.87 18.13 0.36
N ILE A 493 -31.11 16.84 0.52
CA ILE A 493 -32.41 16.23 0.37
C ILE A 493 -32.68 15.25 1.53
N PRO A 494 -33.88 15.30 2.16
CA PRO A 494 -34.25 14.43 3.29
C PRO A 494 -34.60 13.00 2.84
N VAL A 495 -33.72 12.39 2.05
CA VAL A 495 -33.89 11.06 1.44
C VAL A 495 -32.59 10.31 1.64
N GLY A 496 -32.65 9.07 2.14
CA GLY A 496 -31.48 8.21 2.26
C GLY A 496 -30.89 7.83 0.91
N TYR A 497 -29.57 7.61 0.86
CA TYR A 497 -28.82 7.44 -0.38
C TYR A 497 -29.39 6.37 -1.33
N ILE A 498 -29.83 5.23 -0.79
CA ILE A 498 -30.43 4.14 -1.59
C ILE A 498 -31.61 4.65 -2.41
N ASN A 499 -32.49 5.47 -1.83
CA ASN A 499 -33.65 6.01 -2.51
C ASN A 499 -33.27 7.17 -3.45
N PHE A 500 -32.32 8.02 -3.03
CA PHE A 500 -31.81 9.12 -3.85
C PHE A 500 -31.31 8.64 -5.22
N TYR A 501 -30.64 7.49 -5.26
CA TYR A 501 -30.16 6.88 -6.50
C TYR A 501 -31.26 6.61 -7.53
N PHE A 502 -32.49 6.33 -7.07
CA PHE A 502 -33.63 6.04 -7.95
C PHE A 502 -34.51 7.25 -8.25
N LEU A 503 -34.23 8.43 -7.67
CA LEU A 503 -35.00 9.64 -7.95
C LEU A 503 -34.69 10.19 -9.35
N THR A 504 -35.72 10.73 -10.00
CA THR A 504 -35.51 11.51 -11.22
C THR A 504 -34.90 12.87 -10.89
N GLN A 505 -34.23 13.50 -11.86
CA GLN A 505 -33.70 14.85 -11.67
C GLN A 505 -34.81 15.86 -11.31
N VAL A 506 -36.04 15.66 -11.81
CA VAL A 506 -37.19 16.51 -11.51
C VAL A 506 -37.59 16.38 -10.04
N ASP A 507 -37.62 15.15 -9.51
CA ASP A 507 -37.95 14.90 -8.11
C ASP A 507 -36.86 15.47 -7.17
N ILE A 508 -35.59 15.32 -7.54
CA ILE A 508 -34.47 15.89 -6.79
C ILE A 508 -34.60 17.42 -6.71
N ILE A 509 -34.78 18.11 -7.85
CA ILE A 509 -34.94 19.57 -7.89
C ILE A 509 -36.14 20.04 -7.07
N LYS A 510 -37.23 19.25 -7.07
CA LYS A 510 -38.46 19.58 -6.35
C LYS A 510 -38.29 19.48 -4.83
N ASP A 511 -37.49 18.52 -4.35
CA ASP A 511 -37.43 18.17 -2.93
C ASP A 511 -36.13 18.59 -2.24
N GLN A 512 -35.05 18.88 -2.99
CA GLN A 512 -33.81 19.44 -2.42
C GLN A 512 -34.05 20.84 -1.84
N ARG A 513 -33.29 21.20 -0.80
CA ARG A 513 -33.36 22.50 -0.15
C ARG A 513 -31.96 23.02 0.19
N PRO A 514 -31.78 24.35 0.26
CA PRO A 514 -30.67 24.94 0.99
C PRO A 514 -30.64 24.43 2.44
N LEU A 515 -29.45 24.27 3.02
CA LEU A 515 -29.25 23.78 4.38
C LEU A 515 -29.25 24.90 5.44
N GLU A 516 -29.97 25.99 5.17
CA GLU A 516 -30.21 27.10 6.10
C GLU A 516 -31.42 26.78 6.98
N PHE A 517 -31.19 26.23 8.19
CA PHE A 517 -32.26 25.87 9.13
C PHE A 517 -32.11 26.47 10.52
#